data_AF-A0A4U0PIB6-F1
#
_entry.id   AF-A0A4U0PIB6-F1
#
_cell.length_a   1.000
_cell.length_b   1.000
_cell.length_c   1.000
_cell.angle_alpha   90.00
_cell.angle_beta   90.00
_cell.angle_gamma   90.00
#
_symmetry.space_group_name_H-M   'P 1'
#
loop_
_entity.id
_entity.type
_entity.pdbx_description
1 polymer ?
#
loop_
_entity_poly.entity_id
_entity_poly.type
_entity_poly.pdbx_seq_one_letter_code
_entity_poly.pdbx_strand_id
1 'polypeptide(L)'
;MEDREFDELAGRIEGVAKMVLHLVVALEDAGHINGPQYADGLRRAIQPDDKSPSHLAIAQRTVIELADALDEARARRRGPAH
;
A
#
# COMPACT_ATOMS: atom_id res chain seq x y z
N MET A 1 4.47 -2.98 28.76
CA MET A 1 3.54 -4.07 28.34
C MET A 1 2.75 -3.58 27.14
N GLU A 2 2.19 -2.37 27.23
CA GLU A 2 1.55 -1.63 26.13
C GLU A 2 2.42 -1.51 24.86
N ASP A 3 3.70 -1.14 24.98
CA ASP A 3 4.60 -1.05 23.80
C ASP A 3 4.73 -2.37 23.03
N ARG A 4 4.75 -3.50 23.74
CA ARG A 4 4.89 -4.82 23.12
C ARG A 4 3.62 -5.22 22.38
N GLU A 5 2.45 -4.88 22.92
CA GLU A 5 1.16 -5.12 22.27
C GLU A 5 1.00 -4.23 21.03
N PHE A 6 1.47 -2.99 21.12
CA PHE A 6 1.51 -2.07 19.99
C PHE A 6 2.45 -2.57 18.88
N ASP A 7 3.66 -2.99 19.22
CA ASP A 7 4.63 -3.55 18.26
C ASP A 7 4.10 -4.82 17.58
N GLU A 8 3.44 -5.69 18.34
CA GLU A 8 2.80 -6.90 17.80
C GLU A 8 1.69 -6.54 16.79
N LEU A 9 0.83 -5.57 17.12
CA LEU A 9 -0.21 -5.10 16.21
C LEU A 9 0.39 -4.45 14.96
N ALA A 10 1.38 -3.58 15.13
CA ALA A 10 2.09 -2.94 14.03
C ALA A 10 2.74 -3.98 13.11
N GLY A 11 3.40 -4.99 13.67
CA GLY A 11 4.01 -6.09 12.93
C GLY A 11 2.98 -6.91 12.14
N ARG A 12 1.80 -7.16 12.70
CA ARG A 12 0.71 -7.86 11.98
C ARG A 12 0.18 -7.03 10.81
N ILE A 13 -0.03 -5.73 11.02
CA ILE A 13 -0.48 -4.81 9.96
C ILE A 13 0.57 -4.75 8.84
N GLU A 14 1.84 -4.59 9.19
CA GLU A 14 2.95 -4.55 8.24
C GLU A 14 3.05 -5.87 7.45
N GLY A 15 2.93 -7.02 8.13
CA GLY A 15 2.97 -8.33 7.48
C GLY A 15 1.86 -8.50 6.44
N VAL A 16 0.63 -8.10 6.78
CA VAL A 16 -0.51 -8.13 5.84
C VAL A 16 -0.28 -7.16 4.67
N ALA A 17 0.20 -5.94 4.95
CA ALA A 17 0.50 -4.96 3.92
C ALA A 17 1.55 -5.49 2.93
N LYS A 18 2.66 -6.07 3.40
CA LYS A 18 3.68 -6.67 2.55
C LYS A 18 3.14 -7.83 1.72
N MET A 19 2.35 -8.71 2.33
CA MET A 19 1.71 -9.82 1.61
C MET A 19 0.85 -9.32 0.45
N VAL A 20 0.02 -8.29 0.68
CA VAL A 20 -0.83 -7.70 -0.36
C VAL A 20 0.01 -7.02 -1.45
N LEU A 21 1.05 -6.26 -1.09
CA LEU A 21 1.95 -5.65 -2.05
C LEU A 21 2.62 -6.70 -2.96
N HIS A 22 3.08 -7.82 -2.38
CA HIS A 22 3.66 -8.93 -3.15
C HIS A 22 2.64 -9.59 -4.08
N LEU A 23 1.39 -9.75 -3.64
CA LEU A 23 0.32 -10.26 -4.50
C LEU A 23 0.07 -9.35 -5.70
N VAL A 24 -0.02 -8.04 -5.47
CA VAL A 24 -0.22 -7.05 -6.54
C VAL A 24 0.94 -7.09 -7.55
N VAL A 25 2.19 -7.15 -7.06
CA VAL A 25 3.36 -7.30 -7.94
C VAL A 25 3.28 -8.59 -8.76
N ALA A 26 2.94 -9.73 -8.15
CA ALA A 26 2.83 -10.99 -8.86
C ALA A 26 1.74 -10.96 -9.94
N LEU A 27 0.61 -10.31 -9.67
CA LEU A 27 -0.47 -10.12 -10.64
C LEU A 27 -0.08 -9.17 -11.78
N GLU A 28 0.68 -8.11 -11.48
CA GLU A 28 1.19 -7.18 -12.49
C GLU A 28 2.20 -7.87 -13.41
N ASP A 29 3.18 -8.58 -12.83
CA ASP A 29 4.23 -9.29 -13.58
C ASP A 29 3.64 -10.43 -14.43
N ALA A 30 2.54 -11.06 -13.99
CA ALA A 30 1.76 -12.02 -14.78
C ALA A 30 0.86 -11.39 -15.85
N GLY A 31 0.79 -10.06 -15.93
CA GLY A 31 -0.03 -9.32 -16.90
C GLY A 31 -1.53 -9.32 -16.62
N HIS A 32 -1.96 -9.70 -15.40
CA HIS A 32 -3.38 -9.76 -15.03
C HIS A 32 -3.96 -8.41 -14.62
N ILE A 33 -3.11 -7.48 -14.17
CA ILE A 33 -3.54 -6.13 -13.77
C ILE A 33 -2.62 -5.06 -14.37
N ASN A 34 -3.18 -3.86 -14.54
CA ASN A 34 -2.40 -2.67 -14.81
C ASN A 34 -1.94 -2.07 -13.48
N GLY A 35 -0.69 -2.34 -13.09
CA GLY A 35 -0.12 -1.88 -11.82
C GLY A 35 -0.18 -0.36 -11.60
N PRO A 36 0.25 0.47 -12.57
CA PRO A 36 0.10 1.93 -12.46
C PRO A 36 -1.35 2.39 -12.23
N GLN A 37 -2.30 1.83 -12.97
CA GLN A 37 -3.72 2.18 -12.79
C GLN A 37 -4.24 1.75 -11.41
N TYR A 38 -3.81 0.60 -10.92
CA TYR A 38 -4.16 0.11 -9.58
C TYR A 38 -3.63 1.05 -8.48
N ALA A 39 -2.36 1.47 -8.58
CA ALA A 39 -1.77 2.43 -7.63
C ALA A 39 -2.51 3.78 -7.63
N ASP A 40 -2.87 4.30 -8.79
CA ASP A 40 -3.70 5.51 -8.90
C ASP A 40 -5.12 5.33 -8.36
N GLY A 41 -5.66 4.10 -8.42
CA GLY A 41 -6.91 3.74 -7.77
C GLY A 41 -6.81 3.82 -6.26
N LEU A 42 -5.75 3.25 -5.68
CA LEU A 42 -5.49 3.27 -4.23
C LEU A 42 -5.41 4.69 -3.68
N ARG A 43 -4.71 5.60 -4.35
CA ARG A 43 -4.60 7.01 -3.95
C ARG A 43 -5.94 7.73 -3.83
N ARG A 44 -6.98 7.21 -4.49
CA ARG A 44 -8.34 7.78 -4.50
C ARG A 44 -9.36 6.93 -3.75
N ALA A 45 -8.95 5.78 -3.21
CA ALA A 45 -9.85 4.79 -2.62
C ALA A 45 -10.48 5.25 -1.30
N ILE A 46 -9.76 6.09 -0.55
CA ILE A 46 -10.23 6.65 0.73
C ILE A 46 -10.28 8.16 0.59
N GLN A 47 -11.47 8.73 0.76
CA GLN A 47 -11.74 10.17 0.71
C GLN A 47 -12.53 10.55 1.95
N PRO A 48 -11.85 10.78 3.09
CA PRO A 48 -12.52 11.20 4.32
C PRO A 48 -13.19 12.56 4.11
N ASP A 49 -14.37 12.72 4.70
CA ASP A 49 -15.10 13.98 4.80
C ASP A 49 -15.12 14.51 6.24
N ASP A 50 -15.73 15.66 6.48
CA ASP A 50 -15.79 16.30 7.81
C ASP A 50 -16.52 15.46 8.87
N LYS A 51 -17.26 14.42 8.47
CA LYS A 51 -18.00 13.50 9.36
C LYS A 51 -17.27 12.18 9.57
N SER A 52 -16.16 11.98 8.88
CA SER A 52 -15.42 10.73 8.89
C SER A 52 -14.68 10.53 10.22
N PRO A 53 -14.62 9.30 10.75
CA PRO A 53 -13.79 9.00 11.90
C PRO A 53 -12.32 9.37 11.68
N SER A 54 -11.63 9.82 12.72
CA SER A 54 -10.22 10.26 12.64
C SER A 54 -9.27 9.19 12.10
N HIS A 55 -9.57 7.91 12.32
CA HIS A 55 -8.76 6.80 11.80
C HIS A 55 -8.80 6.69 10.27
N LEU A 56 -9.80 7.27 9.58
CA LEU A 56 -9.85 7.24 8.12
C LEU A 56 -8.80 8.15 7.47
N ALA A 57 -8.39 9.23 8.14
CA ALA A 57 -7.25 10.04 7.68
C ALA A 57 -5.95 9.23 7.74
N ILE A 58 -5.77 8.44 8.81
CA ILE A 58 -4.62 7.53 8.95
C ILE A 58 -4.67 6.46 7.85
N ALA A 59 -5.82 5.82 7.65
CA ALA A 59 -6.00 4.82 6.61
C ALA A 59 -5.73 5.38 5.21
N GLN A 60 -6.22 6.59 4.89
CA GLN A 60 -5.96 7.26 3.62
C GLN A 60 -4.46 7.44 3.39
N ARG A 61 -3.75 8.00 4.37
CA ARG A 61 -2.30 8.18 4.31
C ARG A 61 -1.58 6.86 4.10
N THR A 62 -1.92 5.83 4.88
CA THR A 62 -1.30 4.50 4.74
C THR A 62 -1.52 3.92 3.35
N VAL A 63 -2.72 4.05 2.76
CA VAL A 63 -2.99 3.55 1.41
C VAL A 63 -2.19 4.31 0.34
N ILE A 64 -1.98 5.62 0.50
CA ILE A 64 -1.11 6.41 -0.39
C ILE A 64 0.35 5.92 -0.29
N GLU A 65 0.86 5.73 0.93
CA GLU A 65 2.22 5.21 1.15
C GLU A 65 2.41 3.81 0.53
N LEU A 66 1.39 2.96 0.58
CA LEU A 66 1.42 1.64 -0.09
C LEU A 66 1.41 1.75 -1.62
N ALA A 67 0.67 2.71 -2.18
CA ALA A 67 0.69 2.98 -3.62
C ALA A 67 2.08 3.46 -4.08
N ASP A 68 2.73 4.33 -3.30
CA ASP A 68 4.08 4.79 -3.58
C ASP A 68 5.11 3.65 -3.49
N ALA A 69 4.96 2.74 -2.53
CA ALA A 69 5.80 1.55 -2.42
C ALA A 69 5.68 0.61 -3.63
N LEU A 70 4.49 0.48 -4.23
CA LEU A 70 4.30 -0.27 -5.48
C LEU A 70 5.05 0.38 -6.64
N ASP A 71 4.97 1.70 -6.75
CA ASP A 71 5.64 2.45 -7.80
C ASP A 71 7.16 2.37 -7.69
N GLU A 72 7.69 2.47 -6.46
CA GLU A 72 9.11 2.29 -6.20
C GLU A 72 9.57 0.87 -6.54
N ALA A 73 8.82 -0.16 -6.11
CA ALA A 73 9.14 -1.54 -6.41
C ALA A 73 9.18 -1.78 -7.93
N ARG A 74 8.25 -1.18 -8.68
CA ARG A 74 8.21 -1.24 -10.14
C ARG A 74 9.41 -0.54 -10.77
N ALA A 75 9.76 0.66 -10.31
CA ALA A 75 10.93 1.39 -10.80
C ALA A 75 12.22 0.59 -10.61
N ARG A 76 12.37 -0.07 -9.46
CA ARG A 76 13.51 -0.95 -9.17
C ARG A 76 13.55 -2.18 -10.10
N ARG A 77 12.41 -2.79 -10.43
CA ARG A 77 12.33 -3.94 -11.36
C ARG A 77 12.68 -3.56 -12.80
N ARG A 78 12.29 -2.36 -13.24
CA ARG A 78 12.50 -1.91 -14.64
C ARG A 78 13.93 -1.42 -14.92
N GLY A 79 14.71 -1.10 -13.88
CA GLY A 79 16.08 -0.60 -14.01
C GLY A 79 16.20 0.73 -14.76
N PRO A 80 17.38 1.37 -14.79
CA PRO A 80 17.64 2.44 -15.74
C PRO A 80 17.67 1.82 -17.14
N ALA A 81 16.83 2.33 -18.04
CA ALA A 81 16.94 2.03 -19.46
C ALA A 81 18.37 2.36 -19.92
N HIS A 82 19.11 1.34 -20.34
CA HIS A 82 20.40 1.50 -21.01
C HIS A 82 20.16 1.66 -22.51
#